data_AF-A0A2J6TH91-F1
#
_entry.id   AF-A0A2J6TH91-F1
#
_cell.length_a   1.000
_cell.length_b   1.000
_cell.length_c   1.000
_cell.angle_alpha   90.00
_cell.angle_beta   90.00
_cell.angle_gamma   90.00
#
_symmetry.space_group_name_H-M   'P 1'
#
loop_
_entity.id
_entity.type
_entity.pdbx_description
1 polymer ?
#
loop_
_entity_poly.entity_id
_entity_poly.type
_entity_poly.pdbx_seq_one_letter_code
_entity_poly.pdbx_strand_id
1 'polypeptide(L)'
;MKSNLDLMDECDVFPYPGTEAHASLIPTLYTLLSPTGTPIGYMTEVVFNALVKVPIHIKGELEVNRSARTITAFTQPTEKERSSAVAATCDYWRGNKTFEVLAGWRDELYPVYDETVEGGKVYDIERSASCLFGVVTYGIHMTAYVRAKDEKHGIKIWVPRRAKTKSTYGGMLDNTVAGGIESGEDPWECLVRESGEEASLPEELVRAKAEPKGTITYVYIREPRAGGESGLVQPECQYVYDLELPQEVIPKPNDSEVECFYLWSVEEVQAAMGRGEFKPNCALLVLDFFVRRGILNEGNEGSYGEIKRRLHRELEFPGPHRGA
;
A
#
# COMPACT_ATOMS: atom_id res chain seq x y z
N MET A 1 -10.57 23.60 -4.06
CA MET A 1 -10.75 22.15 -3.88
C MET A 1 -9.67 21.46 -4.68
N LYS A 2 -9.15 20.35 -4.20
CA LYS A 2 -8.18 19.52 -4.91
C LYS A 2 -8.78 19.01 -6.22
N SER A 3 -7.99 18.98 -7.27
CA SER A 3 -8.31 18.27 -8.51
C SER A 3 -8.11 16.76 -8.34
N ASN A 4 -8.62 15.94 -9.27
CA ASN A 4 -8.33 14.51 -9.25
C ASN A 4 -6.83 14.23 -9.47
N LEU A 5 -6.14 15.09 -10.23
CA LEU A 5 -4.69 14.98 -10.42
C LEU A 5 -3.93 15.35 -9.14
N ASP A 6 -4.39 16.34 -8.37
CA ASP A 6 -3.79 16.67 -7.07
C ASP A 6 -3.88 15.47 -6.11
N LEU A 7 -4.95 14.68 -6.18
CA LEU A 7 -5.09 13.44 -5.39
C LEU A 7 -4.12 12.35 -5.84
N MET A 8 -3.91 12.22 -7.16
CA MET A 8 -2.86 11.34 -7.70
C MET A 8 -1.47 11.75 -7.19
N ASP A 9 -1.20 13.05 -7.19
CA ASP A 9 0.07 13.68 -6.77
C ASP A 9 0.30 13.64 -5.25
N GLU A 10 -0.65 13.11 -4.48
CA GLU A 10 -0.46 12.81 -3.06
C GLU A 10 -0.12 11.33 -2.80
N CYS A 11 -0.28 10.46 -3.79
CA CYS A 11 -0.10 9.02 -3.64
C CYS A 11 0.97 8.45 -4.57
N ASP A 12 0.82 8.62 -5.89
CA ASP A 12 1.82 8.18 -6.88
C ASP A 12 2.79 9.31 -7.19
N VAL A 13 3.76 9.52 -6.30
CA VAL A 13 4.63 10.72 -6.31
C VAL A 13 6.06 10.44 -6.72
N PHE A 14 6.46 9.17 -6.79
CA PHE A 14 7.78 8.82 -7.26
C PHE A 14 7.91 9.18 -8.75
N PRO A 15 8.94 9.93 -9.15
CA PRO A 15 9.11 10.31 -10.55
C PRO A 15 9.10 9.13 -11.52
N TYR A 16 8.58 9.34 -12.73
CA TYR A 16 8.56 8.30 -13.76
C TYR A 16 9.92 8.20 -14.47
N PRO A 17 10.36 6.99 -14.86
CA PRO A 17 11.56 6.81 -15.67
C PRO A 17 11.57 7.72 -16.91
N GLY A 18 12.74 8.27 -17.23
CA GLY A 18 12.92 9.21 -18.34
C GLY A 18 12.63 10.69 -18.01
N THR A 19 12.16 11.02 -16.81
CA THR A 19 12.00 12.42 -16.36
C THR A 19 13.28 12.95 -15.69
N GLU A 20 13.48 14.28 -15.71
CA GLU A 20 14.58 14.95 -15.01
C GLU A 20 14.52 14.72 -13.48
N ALA A 21 13.31 14.74 -12.92
CA ALA A 21 13.07 14.47 -11.51
C ALA A 21 13.51 13.05 -11.13
N HIS A 22 13.24 12.05 -11.98
CA HIS A 22 13.71 10.68 -11.77
C HIS A 22 15.23 10.58 -11.86
N ALA A 23 15.83 11.16 -12.90
CA ALA A 23 17.28 11.18 -13.08
C ALA A 23 18.02 11.85 -11.91
N SER A 24 17.37 12.82 -11.25
CA SER A 24 17.90 13.50 -10.07
C SER A 24 17.72 12.72 -8.77
N LEU A 25 16.60 12.00 -8.63
CA LEU A 25 16.28 11.25 -7.41
C LEU A 25 17.07 9.94 -7.29
N ILE A 26 17.14 9.15 -8.35
CA ILE A 26 17.73 7.80 -8.32
C ILE A 26 19.16 7.78 -7.76
N PRO A 27 20.09 8.69 -8.13
CA PRO A 27 21.45 8.70 -7.59
C PRO A 27 21.53 8.91 -6.07
N THR A 28 20.45 9.40 -5.43
CA THR A 28 20.37 9.63 -3.98
C THR A 28 19.95 8.39 -3.20
N LEU A 29 19.41 7.38 -3.88
CA LEU A 29 18.90 6.14 -3.29
C LEU A 29 19.91 5.01 -3.45
N TYR A 30 19.85 4.00 -2.58
CA TYR A 30 20.49 2.71 -2.78
C TYR A 30 19.45 1.74 -3.34
N THR A 31 19.77 1.03 -4.41
CA THR A 31 18.97 -0.10 -4.87
C THR A 31 19.30 -1.32 -4.02
N LEU A 32 18.30 -1.85 -3.31
CA LEU A 32 18.41 -3.09 -2.56
C LEU A 32 18.25 -4.27 -3.52
N LEU A 33 19.24 -5.16 -3.50
CA LEU A 33 19.27 -6.37 -4.32
C LEU A 33 18.99 -7.60 -3.45
N SER A 34 18.25 -8.55 -4.04
CA SER A 34 18.11 -9.90 -3.50
C SER A 34 19.44 -10.67 -3.58
N PRO A 35 19.57 -11.85 -2.93
CA PRO A 35 20.76 -12.69 -3.04
C PRO A 35 21.12 -13.12 -4.47
N THR A 36 20.18 -13.07 -5.42
CA THR A 36 20.41 -13.40 -6.83
C THR A 36 20.76 -12.16 -7.68
N GLY A 37 20.78 -10.97 -7.07
CA GLY A 37 21.10 -9.71 -7.74
C GLY A 37 19.90 -8.96 -8.33
N THR A 38 18.66 -9.40 -8.07
CA THR A 38 17.45 -8.74 -8.54
C THR A 38 17.13 -7.51 -7.69
N PRO A 39 16.83 -6.34 -8.28
CA PRO A 39 16.31 -5.19 -7.53
C PRO A 39 14.98 -5.53 -6.85
N ILE A 40 14.91 -5.32 -5.54
CA ILE A 40 13.72 -5.62 -4.72
C ILE A 40 13.21 -4.41 -3.92
N GLY A 41 13.97 -3.31 -3.88
CA GLY A 41 13.51 -2.08 -3.24
C GLY A 41 14.49 -0.91 -3.36
N TYR A 42 14.05 0.27 -2.90
CA TYR A 42 14.88 1.47 -2.78
C TYR A 42 15.06 1.89 -1.32
N MET A 43 16.31 2.05 -0.91
CA MET A 43 16.70 2.46 0.43
C MET A 43 17.30 3.87 0.43
N THR A 44 16.93 4.70 1.40
CA THR A 44 17.56 6.01 1.54
C THR A 44 18.98 5.90 2.10
N GLU A 45 19.80 6.94 1.88
CA GLU A 45 21.16 7.02 2.46
C GLU A 45 21.16 6.85 3.99
N VAL A 46 20.15 7.38 4.68
CA VAL A 46 20.01 7.29 6.14
C VAL A 46 19.80 5.84 6.57
N VAL A 47 18.88 5.12 5.90
CA VAL A 47 18.62 3.71 6.23
C VAL A 47 19.82 2.84 5.91
N PHE A 48 20.47 3.05 4.76
CA PHE A 48 21.69 2.34 4.41
C PHE A 48 22.78 2.51 5.47
N ASN A 49 23.04 3.75 5.90
CA ASN A 49 24.05 4.02 6.92
C ASN A 49 23.70 3.41 8.29
N ALA A 50 22.41 3.28 8.62
CA ALA A 50 21.99 2.54 9.80
C ALA A 50 22.21 1.03 9.64
N LEU A 51 21.96 0.47 8.46
CA LEU A 51 22.15 -0.96 8.17
C LEU A 51 23.62 -1.37 8.24
N VAL A 52 24.53 -0.54 7.72
CA VAL A 52 25.98 -0.76 7.83
C VAL A 52 26.44 -0.84 9.29
N LYS A 53 25.80 -0.10 10.20
CA LYS A 53 26.12 -0.09 11.63
C LYS A 53 25.57 -1.28 12.42
N VAL A 54 24.66 -2.06 11.84
CA VAL A 54 24.14 -3.27 12.49
C VAL A 54 25.28 -4.30 12.59
N PRO A 55 25.53 -4.89 13.77
CA PRO A 55 26.57 -5.90 13.93
C PRO A 55 26.46 -7.03 12.88
N ILE A 56 27.61 -7.46 12.34
CA ILE A 56 27.67 -8.49 11.28
C ILE A 56 27.02 -9.80 11.73
N HIS A 57 27.14 -10.19 13.00
CA HIS A 57 26.50 -11.41 13.52
C HIS A 57 24.97 -11.36 13.55
N ILE A 58 24.35 -10.18 13.35
CA ILE A 58 22.89 -10.00 13.27
C ILE A 58 22.43 -10.05 11.82
N LYS A 59 22.96 -9.16 10.97
CA LYS A 59 22.49 -8.98 9.58
C LYS A 59 23.22 -9.84 8.54
N GLY A 60 24.39 -10.38 8.89
CA GLY A 60 25.34 -10.96 7.94
C GLY A 60 26.23 -9.93 7.25
N GLU A 61 27.02 -10.43 6.29
CA GLU A 61 27.85 -9.60 5.41
C GLU A 61 26.97 -8.82 4.42
N LEU A 62 27.45 -7.64 4.02
CA LEU A 62 26.81 -6.81 3.00
C LEU A 62 27.74 -6.69 1.79
N GLU A 63 27.20 -6.84 0.59
CA GLU A 63 27.91 -6.48 -0.63
C GLU A 63 27.45 -5.10 -1.07
N VAL A 64 28.37 -4.13 -1.10
CA VAL A 64 28.03 -2.73 -1.38
C VAL A 64 28.83 -2.21 -2.57
N ASN A 65 28.14 -1.76 -3.61
CA ASN A 65 28.74 -0.98 -4.68
C ASN A 65 28.33 0.49 -4.55
N ARG A 66 29.23 1.32 -4.02
CA ARG A 66 28.95 2.75 -3.78
C ARG A 66 28.83 3.55 -5.07
N SER A 67 29.55 3.17 -6.13
CA SER A 67 29.50 3.84 -7.43
C SER A 67 28.20 3.55 -8.16
N ALA A 68 27.76 2.28 -8.15
CA ALA A 68 26.49 1.86 -8.74
C ALA A 68 25.29 2.08 -7.81
N ARG A 69 25.52 2.52 -6.56
CA ARG A 69 24.47 2.71 -5.54
C ARG A 69 23.66 1.43 -5.29
N THR A 70 24.31 0.28 -5.22
CA THR A 70 23.62 -1.00 -4.93
C THR A 70 24.10 -1.62 -3.62
N ILE A 71 23.19 -2.35 -2.98
CA ILE A 71 23.44 -3.14 -1.78
C ILE A 71 22.77 -4.51 -1.90
N THR A 72 23.54 -5.59 -1.73
CA THR A 72 23.00 -6.92 -1.48
C THR A 72 23.08 -7.19 0.02
N ALA A 73 21.93 -7.47 0.63
CA ALA A 73 21.81 -7.73 2.07
C ALA A 73 21.03 -9.02 2.32
N PHE A 74 21.17 -9.60 3.51
CA PHE A 74 20.48 -10.82 3.94
C PHE A 74 20.72 -11.99 2.97
N THR A 75 21.99 -12.35 2.77
CA THR A 75 22.41 -13.39 1.82
C THR A 75 22.49 -14.78 2.44
N GLN A 76 21.80 -14.99 3.57
CA GLN A 76 21.77 -16.31 4.20
C GLN A 76 21.16 -17.36 3.24
N PRO A 77 21.60 -18.63 3.31
CA PRO A 77 21.27 -19.64 2.30
C PRO A 77 19.77 -19.89 2.15
N THR A 78 19.03 -19.96 3.25
CA THR A 78 17.60 -20.27 3.24
C THR A 78 16.73 -19.03 3.48
N GLU A 79 15.51 -19.03 2.93
CA GLU A 79 14.53 -17.96 3.19
C GLU A 79 14.33 -17.75 4.69
N LYS A 80 14.19 -18.82 5.46
CA LYS A 80 14.02 -18.76 6.92
C LYS A 80 15.18 -18.06 7.63
N GLU A 81 16.42 -18.33 7.24
CA GLU A 81 17.59 -17.67 7.83
C GLU A 81 17.66 -16.19 7.43
N ARG A 82 17.28 -15.84 6.18
CA ARG A 82 17.17 -14.44 5.75
C ARG A 82 16.10 -13.70 6.52
N SER A 83 14.90 -14.26 6.65
CA SER A 83 13.81 -13.72 7.46
C SER A 83 14.22 -13.52 8.91
N SER A 84 14.97 -14.46 9.48
CA SER A 84 15.52 -14.33 10.84
C SER A 84 16.53 -13.17 10.96
N ALA A 85 17.41 -12.99 9.97
CA ALA A 85 18.37 -11.89 9.94
C ALA A 85 17.68 -10.51 9.76
N VAL A 86 16.65 -10.44 8.92
CA VAL A 86 15.81 -9.25 8.73
C VAL A 86 15.08 -8.90 10.03
N ALA A 87 14.43 -9.88 10.66
CA ALA A 87 13.74 -9.69 11.94
C ALA A 87 14.70 -9.20 13.03
N ALA A 88 15.86 -9.87 13.19
CA ALA A 88 16.87 -9.48 14.17
C ALA A 88 17.46 -8.08 13.90
N THR A 89 17.56 -7.68 12.63
CA THR A 89 17.98 -6.32 12.23
C THR A 89 16.92 -5.28 12.62
N CYS A 90 15.66 -5.58 12.36
CA CYS A 90 14.54 -4.70 12.72
C CYS A 90 14.41 -4.58 14.25
N ASP A 91 14.56 -5.67 15.00
CA ASP A 91 14.57 -5.68 16.47
C ASP A 91 15.76 -4.87 17.03
N TYR A 92 16.94 -5.01 16.43
CA TYR A 92 18.10 -4.21 16.82
C TYR A 92 17.82 -2.71 16.65
N TRP A 93 17.25 -2.29 15.52
CA TRP A 93 16.88 -0.89 15.32
C TRP A 93 15.76 -0.44 16.26
N ARG A 94 14.76 -1.28 16.50
CA ARG A 94 13.64 -0.99 17.41
C ARG A 94 14.13 -0.79 18.85
N GLY A 95 14.95 -1.72 19.36
CA GLY A 95 15.55 -1.63 20.69
C GLY A 95 16.42 -0.39 20.88
N ASN A 96 17.15 0.00 19.82
CA ASN A 96 17.97 1.22 19.80
C ASN A 96 17.18 2.49 19.43
N LYS A 97 15.86 2.39 19.15
CA LYS A 97 15.02 3.50 18.67
C LYS A 97 15.66 4.23 17.49
N THR A 98 16.26 3.49 16.57
CA THR A 98 16.98 4.04 15.40
C THR A 98 16.01 4.71 14.43
N PHE A 99 14.80 4.14 14.30
CA PHE A 99 13.75 4.65 13.44
C PHE A 99 12.42 4.75 14.19
N GLU A 100 11.72 5.85 14.02
CA GLU A 100 10.43 6.15 14.63
C GLU A 100 9.32 5.25 14.08
N VAL A 101 9.35 4.86 12.80
CA VAL A 101 8.34 3.94 12.22
C VAL A 101 8.24 2.63 12.99
N LEU A 102 9.34 2.15 13.59
CA LEU A 102 9.39 0.90 14.36
C LEU A 102 8.67 0.98 15.71
N ALA A 103 8.23 2.18 16.14
CA ALA A 103 7.31 2.32 17.26
C ALA A 103 5.91 1.79 16.91
N GLY A 104 5.56 1.74 15.62
CA GLY A 104 4.30 1.22 15.10
C GLY A 104 4.33 -0.27 14.77
N TRP A 105 5.13 -1.06 15.49
CA TRP A 105 5.27 -2.50 15.33
C TRP A 105 3.94 -3.23 15.53
N ARG A 106 3.62 -4.19 14.66
CA ARG A 106 2.32 -4.89 14.68
C ARG A 106 2.38 -6.39 14.85
N ASP A 107 3.58 -6.98 14.85
CA ASP A 107 3.76 -8.44 14.77
C ASP A 107 3.13 -9.06 13.50
N GLU A 108 3.00 -8.23 12.45
CA GLU A 108 2.52 -8.60 11.11
C GLU A 108 3.71 -8.64 10.15
N LEU A 109 3.88 -9.76 9.45
CA LEU A 109 4.98 -9.97 8.51
C LEU A 109 4.50 -9.81 7.08
N TYR A 110 5.22 -9.04 6.28
CA TYR A 110 5.00 -8.87 4.85
C TYR A 110 6.05 -9.65 4.05
N PRO A 111 5.66 -10.28 2.93
CA PRO A 111 6.58 -11.02 2.08
C PRO A 111 7.32 -10.08 1.11
N VAL A 112 8.60 -10.34 0.89
CA VAL A 112 9.40 -9.74 -0.18
C VAL A 112 9.68 -10.80 -1.23
N TYR A 113 9.42 -10.49 -2.50
CA TYR A 113 9.46 -11.46 -3.60
C TYR A 113 10.67 -11.29 -4.51
N ASP A 114 11.07 -12.38 -5.14
CA ASP A 114 11.96 -12.46 -6.29
C ASP A 114 11.75 -13.82 -6.96
N GLU A 115 11.21 -13.80 -8.17
CA GLU A 115 10.91 -15.00 -8.97
C GLU A 115 12.13 -15.86 -9.30
N THR A 116 13.35 -15.30 -9.18
CA THR A 116 14.61 -16.03 -9.40
C THR A 116 15.09 -16.81 -8.17
N VAL A 117 14.52 -16.54 -6.99
CA VAL A 117 14.80 -17.27 -5.75
C VAL A 117 13.88 -18.49 -5.68
N GLU A 118 14.39 -19.61 -5.14
CA GLU A 118 13.59 -20.82 -4.92
C GLU A 118 12.35 -20.50 -4.07
N GLY A 119 11.17 -20.87 -4.56
CA GLY A 119 9.88 -20.59 -3.91
C GLY A 119 9.40 -19.13 -4.05
N GLY A 120 10.14 -18.26 -4.74
CA GLY A 120 9.72 -16.90 -5.09
C GLY A 120 9.73 -15.89 -3.94
N LYS A 121 9.85 -16.32 -2.68
CA LYS A 121 9.93 -15.46 -1.49
C LYS A 121 11.38 -15.30 -1.02
N VAL A 122 11.86 -14.06 -0.97
CA VAL A 122 13.22 -13.73 -0.51
C VAL A 122 13.29 -13.83 1.00
N TYR A 123 12.43 -13.09 1.70
CA TYR A 123 12.29 -13.09 3.15
C TYR A 123 10.98 -12.41 3.56
N ASP A 124 10.64 -12.55 4.83
CA ASP A 124 9.61 -11.76 5.50
C ASP A 124 10.22 -10.57 6.21
N ILE A 125 9.45 -9.48 6.28
CA ILE A 125 9.81 -8.26 6.98
C ILE A 125 8.62 -7.75 7.79
N GLU A 126 8.86 -7.18 8.97
CA GLU A 126 7.78 -6.59 9.74
C GLU A 126 7.15 -5.39 9.01
N ARG A 127 5.81 -5.28 9.06
CA ARG A 127 5.02 -4.30 8.32
C ARG A 127 5.49 -2.85 8.50
N SER A 128 5.74 -2.41 9.74
CA SER A 128 6.27 -1.07 10.04
C SER A 128 7.68 -0.84 9.49
N ALA A 129 8.51 -1.88 9.42
CA ALA A 129 9.87 -1.82 8.91
C ALA A 129 9.95 -1.84 7.37
N SER A 130 8.94 -2.37 6.67
CA SER A 130 8.94 -2.54 5.20
C SER A 130 9.33 -1.26 4.43
N CYS A 131 8.82 -0.10 4.87
CA CYS A 131 9.10 1.20 4.26
C CYS A 131 10.58 1.62 4.36
N LEU A 132 11.34 1.12 5.34
CA LEU A 132 12.78 1.42 5.46
C LEU A 132 13.58 0.81 4.30
N PHE A 133 13.14 -0.35 3.82
CA PHE A 133 13.79 -1.09 2.73
C PHE A 133 13.21 -0.74 1.35
N GLY A 134 12.09 -0.01 1.32
CA GLY A 134 11.38 0.39 0.11
C GLY A 134 11.00 -0.77 -0.81
N VAL A 135 10.65 -1.90 -0.20
CA VAL A 135 10.15 -3.10 -0.86
C VAL A 135 8.66 -2.98 -1.16
N VAL A 136 8.17 -3.75 -2.15
CA VAL A 136 6.75 -3.74 -2.51
C VAL A 136 5.91 -4.32 -1.38
N THR A 137 4.89 -3.58 -0.96
CA THR A 137 3.88 -4.08 -0.02
C THR A 137 2.56 -4.38 -0.74
N TYR A 138 1.76 -5.26 -0.13
CA TYR A 138 0.52 -5.76 -0.70
C TYR A 138 -0.64 -5.51 0.26
N GLY A 139 -1.79 -5.16 -0.28
CA GLY A 139 -3.02 -4.99 0.47
C GLY A 139 -4.26 -5.27 -0.37
N ILE A 140 -5.40 -5.30 0.29
CA ILE A 140 -6.72 -5.37 -0.34
C ILE A 140 -7.45 -4.07 -0.12
N HIS A 141 -8.29 -3.69 -1.08
CA HIS A 141 -9.20 -2.56 -0.95
C HIS A 141 -10.55 -2.93 -1.58
N MET A 142 -11.63 -2.79 -0.82
CA MET A 142 -12.99 -3.01 -1.30
C MET A 142 -13.82 -1.73 -1.27
N THR A 143 -14.54 -1.46 -2.37
CA THR A 143 -15.57 -0.43 -2.41
C THR A 143 -16.95 -1.08 -2.40
N ALA A 144 -17.64 -1.00 -1.27
CA ALA A 144 -19.01 -1.45 -1.15
C ALA A 144 -20.01 -0.33 -1.46
N TYR A 145 -21.10 -0.71 -2.12
CA TYR A 145 -22.09 0.23 -2.63
C TYR A 145 -23.47 -0.41 -2.66
N VAL A 146 -24.50 0.42 -2.72
CA VAL A 146 -25.89 -0.02 -2.89
C VAL A 146 -26.50 0.67 -4.10
N ARG A 147 -27.48 0.03 -4.75
CA ARG A 147 -28.27 0.67 -5.82
C ARG A 147 -29.17 1.76 -5.24
N ALA A 148 -29.20 2.92 -5.86
CA ALA A 148 -30.06 4.03 -5.46
C ALA A 148 -30.58 4.72 -6.72
N LYS A 149 -31.81 4.37 -7.14
CA LYS A 149 -32.35 4.80 -8.45
C LYS A 149 -32.62 6.30 -8.54
N ASP A 150 -32.78 6.94 -7.39
CA ASP A 150 -32.98 8.37 -7.20
C ASP A 150 -31.67 9.17 -7.26
N GLU A 151 -30.51 8.51 -7.16
CA GLU A 151 -29.21 9.14 -7.28
C GLU A 151 -28.77 9.28 -8.74
N LYS A 152 -28.06 10.37 -9.06
CA LYS A 152 -27.59 10.68 -10.43
C LYS A 152 -26.82 9.53 -11.07
N HIS A 153 -26.00 8.84 -10.28
CA HIS A 153 -25.16 7.73 -10.73
C HIS A 153 -25.78 6.35 -10.42
N GLY A 154 -27.01 6.30 -9.93
CA GLY A 154 -27.74 5.06 -9.65
C GLY A 154 -27.21 4.26 -8.45
N ILE A 155 -26.30 4.83 -7.64
CA ILE A 155 -25.65 4.18 -6.50
C ILE A 155 -25.37 5.15 -5.35
N LYS A 156 -25.21 4.59 -4.15
CA LYS A 156 -24.51 5.21 -3.01
C LYS A 156 -23.36 4.32 -2.56
N ILE A 157 -22.33 4.93 -1.98
CA ILE A 157 -21.09 4.27 -1.58
C ILE A 157 -20.98 4.29 -0.05
N TRP A 158 -20.58 3.16 0.53
CA TRP A 158 -20.27 3.09 1.95
C TRP A 158 -18.85 3.58 2.21
N VAL A 159 -18.74 4.72 2.91
CA VAL A 159 -17.47 5.38 3.19
C VAL A 159 -17.23 5.39 4.70
N PRO A 160 -16.24 4.64 5.20
CA PRO A 160 -15.85 4.69 6.59
C PRO A 160 -14.99 5.92 6.91
N ARG A 161 -15.03 6.30 8.18
CA ARG A 161 -14.07 7.20 8.79
C ARG A 161 -13.15 6.40 9.71
N ARG A 162 -11.84 6.51 9.49
CA ARG A 162 -10.82 5.88 10.32
C ARG A 162 -10.90 6.41 11.74
N ALA A 163 -10.75 5.52 12.73
CA ALA A 163 -10.64 5.93 14.11
C ALA A 163 -9.47 6.91 14.30
N LYS A 164 -9.67 7.94 15.12
CA LYS A 164 -8.64 8.96 15.41
C LYS A 164 -7.39 8.39 16.07
N THR A 165 -7.49 7.21 16.66
CA THR A 165 -6.41 6.47 17.33
C THR A 165 -5.52 5.69 16.37
N LYS A 166 -5.87 5.56 15.08
CA LYS A 166 -5.04 4.87 14.10
C LYS A 166 -3.66 5.53 13.98
N SER A 167 -2.63 4.70 13.94
CA SER A 167 -1.22 5.16 13.90
C SER A 167 -0.89 6.01 12.68
N THR A 168 -1.61 5.82 11.58
CA THR A 168 -1.48 6.60 10.34
C THR A 168 -2.83 7.12 9.90
N TYR A 169 -2.88 8.39 9.49
CA TYR A 169 -4.08 9.00 8.89
C TYR A 169 -5.37 8.86 9.73
N GLY A 170 -5.29 8.95 11.05
CA GLY A 170 -6.46 8.86 11.94
C GLY A 170 -7.48 9.96 11.65
N GLY A 171 -8.77 9.61 11.62
CA GLY A 171 -9.89 10.54 11.33
C GLY A 171 -10.16 10.82 9.85
N MET A 172 -9.29 10.36 8.94
CA MET A 172 -9.50 10.47 7.49
C MET A 172 -10.53 9.44 6.99
N LEU A 173 -11.08 9.67 5.80
CA LEU A 173 -11.96 8.72 5.12
C LEU A 173 -11.15 7.61 4.44
N ASP A 174 -11.75 6.43 4.34
CA ASP A 174 -11.13 5.21 3.80
C ASP A 174 -12.02 4.55 2.72
N ASN A 175 -11.54 3.47 2.10
CA ASN A 175 -12.39 2.55 1.34
C ASN A 175 -13.21 1.69 2.32
N THR A 176 -14.29 1.05 1.87
CA THR A 176 -15.22 0.36 2.78
C THR A 176 -14.54 -0.69 3.66
N VAL A 177 -13.60 -1.44 3.07
CA VAL A 177 -12.72 -2.37 3.76
C VAL A 177 -11.33 -2.23 3.14
N ALA A 178 -10.28 -2.14 3.95
CA ALA A 178 -8.91 -2.04 3.47
C ALA A 178 -7.90 -2.65 4.44
N GLY A 179 -7.18 -3.68 3.99
CA GLY A 179 -6.29 -4.48 4.82
C GLY A 179 -4.91 -4.69 4.23
N GLY A 180 -3.94 -4.95 5.08
CA GLY A 180 -2.62 -5.43 4.68
C GLY A 180 -2.65 -6.94 4.43
N ILE A 181 -1.98 -7.41 3.38
CA ILE A 181 -1.86 -8.86 3.13
C ILE A 181 -0.62 -9.37 3.87
N GLU A 182 -0.84 -10.23 4.86
CA GLU A 182 0.26 -10.87 5.59
C GLU A 182 0.96 -11.94 4.76
N SER A 183 2.18 -12.28 5.16
CA SER A 183 2.98 -13.31 4.49
C SER A 183 2.28 -14.67 4.55
N GLY A 184 2.09 -15.26 3.37
CA GLY A 184 1.39 -16.54 3.22
C GLY A 184 -0.13 -16.43 3.21
N GLU A 185 -0.69 -15.22 3.36
CA GLU A 185 -2.13 -14.99 3.24
C GLU A 185 -2.54 -14.83 1.77
N ASP A 186 -3.65 -15.47 1.39
CA ASP A 186 -4.26 -15.27 0.07
C ASP A 186 -5.07 -13.95 0.07
N PRO A 187 -5.00 -13.11 -1.01
CA PRO A 187 -5.73 -11.85 -1.05
C PRO A 187 -7.24 -11.98 -0.84
N TRP A 188 -7.87 -13.09 -1.28
CA TRP A 188 -9.30 -13.31 -1.06
C TRP A 188 -9.61 -13.61 0.40
N GLU A 189 -8.76 -14.37 1.08
CA GLU A 189 -8.92 -14.65 2.51
C GLU A 189 -8.68 -13.40 3.35
N CYS A 190 -7.69 -12.57 2.98
CA CYS A 190 -7.49 -11.25 3.56
C CYS A 190 -8.75 -10.38 3.43
N LEU A 191 -9.34 -10.30 2.23
CA LEU A 191 -10.59 -9.57 2.01
C LEU A 191 -11.73 -10.05 2.93
N VAL A 192 -11.89 -11.36 3.08
CA VAL A 192 -12.96 -11.95 3.91
C VAL A 192 -12.75 -11.61 5.39
N ARG A 193 -11.53 -11.78 5.90
CA ARG A 193 -11.15 -11.46 7.28
C ARG A 193 -11.41 -9.98 7.59
N GLU A 194 -10.82 -9.09 6.79
CA GLU A 194 -10.91 -7.63 6.97
C GLU A 194 -12.36 -7.13 6.84
N SER A 195 -13.17 -7.76 5.97
CA SER A 195 -14.59 -7.42 5.85
C SER A 195 -15.39 -7.72 7.12
N GLY A 196 -15.01 -8.76 7.85
CA GLY A 196 -15.58 -9.08 9.15
C GLY A 196 -15.06 -8.16 10.27
N GLU A 197 -13.77 -7.85 10.26
CA GLU A 197 -13.07 -7.05 11.28
C GLU A 197 -13.42 -5.55 11.21
N GLU A 198 -13.44 -4.95 10.01
CA GLU A 198 -13.66 -3.50 9.88
C GLU A 198 -15.15 -3.13 9.71
N ALA A 199 -15.93 -4.00 9.04
CA ALA A 199 -17.25 -3.65 8.51
C ALA A 199 -18.40 -4.54 9.00
N SER A 200 -18.14 -5.53 9.86
CA SER A 200 -19.14 -6.52 10.33
C SER A 200 -19.86 -7.24 9.18
N LEU A 201 -19.24 -7.36 8.00
CA LEU A 201 -19.88 -8.00 6.85
C LEU A 201 -19.86 -9.52 7.01
N PRO A 202 -20.97 -10.23 6.78
CA PRO A 202 -20.98 -11.69 6.85
C PRO A 202 -20.06 -12.31 5.79
N GLU A 203 -19.22 -13.25 6.21
CA GLU A 203 -18.31 -13.98 5.32
C GLU A 203 -19.03 -14.58 4.10
N GLU A 204 -20.16 -15.25 4.31
CA GLU A 204 -20.94 -15.86 3.22
C GLU A 204 -21.39 -14.82 2.17
N LEU A 205 -21.71 -13.60 2.59
CA LEU A 205 -22.10 -12.52 1.69
C LEU A 205 -20.90 -12.04 0.86
N VAL A 206 -19.76 -11.81 1.51
CA VAL A 206 -18.52 -11.34 0.86
C VAL A 206 -18.08 -12.38 -0.17
N ARG A 207 -17.98 -13.66 0.23
CA ARG A 207 -17.57 -14.73 -0.69
C ARG A 207 -18.52 -14.90 -1.87
N ALA A 208 -19.82 -14.70 -1.68
CA ALA A 208 -20.81 -14.87 -2.73
C ALA A 208 -20.91 -13.69 -3.71
N LYS A 209 -20.55 -12.47 -3.28
CA LYS A 209 -20.87 -11.24 -4.03
C LYS A 209 -19.72 -10.28 -4.27
N ALA A 210 -18.59 -10.42 -3.58
CA ALA A 210 -17.42 -9.59 -3.88
C ALA A 210 -16.90 -9.95 -5.28
N GLU A 211 -16.49 -8.94 -6.03
CA GLU A 211 -15.99 -9.11 -7.38
C GLU A 211 -14.56 -8.59 -7.48
N PRO A 212 -13.56 -9.40 -7.86
CA PRO A 212 -12.21 -8.92 -8.10
C PRO A 212 -12.18 -8.00 -9.33
N LYS A 213 -11.41 -6.91 -9.24
CA LYS A 213 -11.29 -5.87 -10.28
C LYS A 213 -9.85 -5.63 -10.75
N GLY A 214 -8.94 -6.54 -10.42
CA GLY A 214 -7.51 -6.44 -10.73
C GLY A 214 -6.74 -5.70 -9.64
N THR A 215 -5.63 -5.09 -10.01
CA THR A 215 -4.73 -4.41 -9.07
C THR A 215 -4.49 -2.94 -9.42
N ILE A 216 -4.30 -2.13 -8.40
CA ILE A 216 -3.84 -0.75 -8.47
C ILE A 216 -2.46 -0.67 -7.86
N THR A 217 -1.53 -0.05 -8.59
CA THR A 217 -0.13 0.04 -8.21
C THR A 217 0.33 1.48 -8.27
N TYR A 218 1.12 1.88 -7.28
CA TYR A 218 1.68 3.22 -7.15
C TYR A 218 2.99 3.17 -6.37
N VAL A 219 3.77 4.25 -6.45
CA VAL A 219 4.94 4.43 -5.59
C VAL A 219 4.80 5.73 -4.80
N TYR A 220 4.52 5.55 -3.52
CA TYR A 220 4.42 6.64 -2.56
C TYR A 220 5.80 7.02 -2.02
N ILE A 221 5.98 8.30 -1.68
CA ILE A 221 7.11 8.77 -0.91
C ILE A 221 6.55 9.27 0.41
N ARG A 222 6.97 8.63 1.50
CA ARG A 222 6.42 8.84 2.84
C ARG A 222 6.48 10.31 3.24
N GLU A 223 5.32 10.91 3.51
CA GLU A 223 5.22 12.30 3.94
C GLU A 223 5.09 12.40 5.48
N PRO A 224 5.33 13.58 6.08
CA PRO A 224 5.24 13.75 7.53
C PRO A 224 3.91 13.34 8.16
N ARG A 225 2.77 13.48 7.44
CA ARG A 225 1.44 13.07 7.93
C ARG A 225 1.30 11.55 8.13
N ALA A 226 2.13 10.76 7.46
CA ALA A 226 2.15 9.30 7.65
C ALA A 226 2.78 8.90 8.99
N GLY A 227 3.50 9.80 9.66
CA GLY A 227 4.23 9.54 10.92
C GLY A 227 5.54 8.78 10.71
N GLY A 228 6.47 8.93 11.65
CA GLY A 228 7.83 8.38 11.57
C GLY A 228 8.68 9.07 10.50
N GLU A 229 9.59 8.31 9.90
CA GLU A 229 10.51 8.81 8.87
C GLU A 229 9.77 9.34 7.63
N SER A 230 10.26 10.44 7.05
CA SER A 230 9.79 10.97 5.77
C SER A 230 10.80 10.70 4.65
N GLY A 231 10.35 10.73 3.40
CA GLY A 231 11.21 10.51 2.23
C GLY A 231 11.50 9.04 1.91
N LEU A 232 10.89 8.10 2.65
CA LEU A 232 10.98 6.67 2.38
C LEU A 232 10.16 6.31 1.15
N VAL A 233 10.73 5.51 0.24
CA VAL A 233 10.04 5.03 -0.95
C VAL A 233 9.16 3.85 -0.57
N GLN A 234 7.89 3.87 -0.96
CA GLN A 234 6.89 2.86 -0.62
C GLN A 234 6.13 2.45 -1.89
N PRO A 235 6.68 1.50 -2.66
CA PRO A 235 5.93 0.89 -3.74
C PRO A 235 4.84 -0.01 -3.14
N GLU A 236 3.60 0.10 -3.61
CA GLU A 236 2.49 -0.69 -3.10
C GLU A 236 1.64 -1.24 -4.24
N CYS A 237 1.09 -2.44 -4.03
CA CYS A 237 0.09 -3.07 -4.88
C CYS A 237 -1.16 -3.37 -4.07
N GLN A 238 -2.30 -2.89 -4.55
CA GLN A 238 -3.60 -3.07 -3.91
C GLN A 238 -4.49 -3.95 -4.80
N TYR A 239 -4.92 -5.10 -4.28
CA TYR A 239 -5.93 -5.94 -4.91
C TYR A 239 -7.31 -5.30 -4.69
N VAL A 240 -8.02 -5.03 -5.78
CA VAL A 240 -9.25 -4.24 -5.75
C VAL A 240 -10.48 -5.12 -5.87
N TYR A 241 -11.48 -4.83 -5.03
CA TYR A 241 -12.75 -5.52 -5.01
C TYR A 241 -13.91 -4.52 -5.04
N ASP A 242 -15.00 -4.89 -5.70
CA ASP A 242 -16.29 -4.21 -5.57
C ASP A 242 -17.29 -5.15 -4.88
N LEU A 243 -18.18 -4.60 -4.05
CA LEU A 243 -19.26 -5.37 -3.42
C LEU A 243 -20.59 -4.61 -3.49
N GLU A 244 -21.54 -5.15 -4.27
CA GLU A 244 -22.92 -4.64 -4.25
C GLU A 244 -23.64 -5.22 -3.03
N LEU A 245 -23.89 -4.36 -2.03
CA LEU A 245 -24.61 -4.75 -0.83
C LEU A 245 -26.13 -4.70 -1.06
N PRO A 246 -26.89 -5.66 -0.50
CA PRO A 246 -28.32 -5.50 -0.30
C PRO A 246 -28.63 -4.24 0.53
N GLN A 247 -29.82 -3.65 0.34
CA GLN A 247 -30.22 -2.41 1.03
C GLN A 247 -30.27 -2.56 2.56
N GLU A 248 -30.59 -3.77 3.01
CA GLU A 248 -30.72 -4.15 4.41
C GLU A 248 -29.39 -4.44 5.10
N VAL A 249 -28.31 -4.60 4.34
CA VAL A 249 -26.96 -4.85 4.90
C VAL A 249 -26.28 -3.51 5.14
N ILE A 250 -26.11 -3.17 6.42
CA ILE A 250 -25.50 -1.94 6.89
C ILE A 250 -24.15 -2.27 7.53
N PRO A 251 -23.01 -1.87 6.92
CA PRO A 251 -21.69 -2.00 7.53
C PRO A 251 -21.63 -1.32 8.90
N LYS A 252 -20.92 -1.94 9.84
CA LYS A 252 -20.73 -1.40 11.19
C LYS A 252 -19.30 -1.65 11.64
N PRO A 253 -18.69 -0.71 12.39
CA PRO A 253 -17.40 -0.96 13.01
C PRO A 253 -17.50 -2.18 13.93
N ASN A 254 -16.58 -3.13 13.78
CA ASN A 254 -16.47 -4.29 14.66
C ASN A 254 -15.19 -4.27 15.51
N ASP A 255 -14.19 -3.51 15.08
CA ASP A 255 -12.94 -3.30 15.79
C ASP A 255 -12.73 -1.82 16.18
N SER A 256 -11.51 -1.49 16.60
CA SER A 256 -11.12 -0.12 16.98
C SER A 256 -10.57 0.72 15.82
N GLU A 257 -10.59 0.20 14.59
CA GLU A 257 -9.98 0.83 13.43
C GLU A 257 -10.91 1.79 12.70
N VAL A 258 -12.22 1.55 12.77
CA VAL A 258 -13.26 2.38 12.14
C VAL A 258 -14.09 3.12 13.20
N GLU A 259 -14.30 4.42 13.01
CA GLU A 259 -15.15 5.25 13.87
C GLU A 259 -16.63 5.11 13.49
N CYS A 260 -16.94 5.22 12.21
CA CYS A 260 -18.29 5.14 11.67
C CYS A 260 -18.29 4.91 10.15
N PHE A 261 -19.46 4.56 9.62
CA PHE A 261 -19.72 4.46 8.18
C PHE A 261 -20.76 5.50 7.76
N TYR A 262 -20.52 6.12 6.60
CA TYR A 262 -21.50 6.95 5.91
C TYR A 262 -22.00 6.24 4.65
N LEU A 263 -23.25 6.45 4.30
CA LEU A 263 -23.79 6.07 2.99
C LEU A 263 -23.97 7.33 2.15
N TRP A 264 -23.05 7.56 1.22
CA TRP A 264 -22.93 8.82 0.49
C TRP A 264 -23.26 8.69 -0.99
N SER A 265 -23.81 9.76 -1.57
CA SER A 265 -23.89 9.91 -3.02
C SER A 265 -22.48 10.05 -3.61
N VAL A 266 -22.36 9.83 -4.92
CA VAL A 266 -21.09 10.04 -5.65
C VAL A 266 -20.61 11.49 -5.52
N GLU A 267 -21.52 12.46 -5.53
CA GLU A 267 -21.20 13.88 -5.38
C GLU A 267 -20.68 14.22 -3.99
N GLU A 268 -21.23 13.62 -2.93
CA GLU A 268 -20.72 13.77 -1.56
C GLU A 268 -19.31 13.21 -1.44
N VAL A 269 -19.05 12.04 -2.03
CA VAL A 269 -17.70 11.44 -2.10
C VAL A 269 -16.74 12.35 -2.87
N GLN A 270 -17.10 12.82 -4.07
CA GLN A 270 -16.29 13.74 -4.86
C GLN A 270 -16.00 15.05 -4.12
N ALA A 271 -16.98 15.59 -3.40
CA ALA A 271 -16.79 16.79 -2.60
C ALA A 271 -15.81 16.55 -1.44
N ALA A 272 -15.89 15.41 -0.75
CA ALA A 272 -14.96 15.03 0.31
C ALA A 272 -13.53 14.79 -0.21
N MET A 273 -13.41 14.15 -1.39
CA MET A 273 -12.13 14.02 -2.11
C MET A 273 -11.55 15.40 -2.45
N GLY A 274 -12.35 16.32 -3.00
CA GLY A 274 -11.94 17.70 -3.29
C GLY A 274 -11.57 18.52 -2.06
N ARG A 275 -12.03 18.13 -0.86
CA ARG A 275 -11.59 18.71 0.42
C ARG A 275 -10.34 18.01 1.00
N GLY A 276 -9.87 16.93 0.38
CA GLY A 276 -8.70 16.18 0.83
C GLY A 276 -8.95 15.37 2.11
N GLU A 277 -10.18 14.93 2.35
CA GLU A 277 -10.56 14.20 3.56
C GLU A 277 -10.22 12.70 3.52
N PHE A 278 -10.00 12.14 2.32
CA PHE A 278 -9.60 10.75 2.14
C PHE A 278 -8.11 10.56 2.39
N LYS A 279 -7.75 9.44 3.02
CA LYS A 279 -6.37 8.95 3.05
C LYS A 279 -5.85 8.87 1.60
N PRO A 280 -4.58 9.26 1.30
CA PRO A 280 -4.12 9.44 -0.07
C PRO A 280 -4.35 8.24 -0.99
N ASN A 281 -3.98 7.03 -0.56
CA ASN A 281 -4.21 5.83 -1.38
C ASN A 281 -5.70 5.50 -1.52
N CYS A 282 -6.52 5.74 -0.50
CA CYS A 282 -7.96 5.47 -0.59
C CYS A 282 -8.65 6.39 -1.61
N ALA A 283 -8.20 7.66 -1.72
CA ALA A 283 -8.67 8.56 -2.77
C ALA A 283 -8.33 8.00 -4.16
N LEU A 284 -7.13 7.42 -4.34
CA LEU A 284 -6.70 6.77 -5.57
C LEU A 284 -7.61 5.58 -5.93
N LEU A 285 -7.94 4.73 -4.96
CA LEU A 285 -8.85 3.59 -5.16
C LEU A 285 -10.28 4.03 -5.48
N VAL A 286 -10.75 5.15 -4.93
CA VAL A 286 -12.05 5.74 -5.32
C VAL A 286 -11.99 6.29 -6.76
N LEU A 287 -10.88 6.88 -7.19
CA LEU A 287 -10.71 7.30 -8.59
C LEU A 287 -10.76 6.10 -9.54
N ASP A 288 -10.07 5.00 -9.24
CA ASP A 288 -10.18 3.74 -9.99
C ASP A 288 -11.64 3.29 -10.11
N PHE A 289 -12.35 3.24 -8.98
CA PHE A 289 -13.76 2.88 -8.96
C PHE A 289 -14.60 3.79 -9.87
N PHE A 290 -14.40 5.11 -9.82
CA PHE A 290 -15.09 6.05 -10.68
C PHE A 290 -14.76 5.85 -12.16
N VAL A 291 -13.52 5.53 -12.52
CA VAL A 291 -13.09 5.21 -13.88
C VAL A 291 -13.79 3.94 -14.37
N ARG A 292 -13.74 2.84 -13.60
CA ARG A 292 -14.36 1.55 -13.97
C ARG A 292 -15.87 1.63 -14.11
N ARG A 293 -16.52 2.54 -13.37
CA ARG A 293 -17.97 2.78 -13.42
C ARG A 293 -18.41 3.79 -14.47
N GLY A 294 -17.48 4.47 -15.16
CA GLY A 294 -17.77 5.56 -16.08
C GLY A 294 -18.28 6.85 -15.40
N ILE A 295 -18.17 6.95 -14.08
CA ILE A 295 -18.45 8.18 -13.31
C ILE A 295 -17.43 9.25 -13.71
N LEU A 296 -16.16 8.86 -13.80
CA LEU A 296 -15.08 9.64 -14.37
C LEU A 296 -14.81 9.15 -15.80
N ASN A 297 -14.76 10.06 -16.78
CA ASN A 297 -14.55 9.74 -18.18
C ASN A 297 -13.94 10.93 -18.95
N GLU A 298 -13.56 10.70 -20.21
CA GLU A 298 -12.94 11.72 -21.08
C GLU A 298 -13.82 12.97 -21.28
N GLY A 299 -15.14 12.86 -21.13
CA GLY A 299 -16.07 13.97 -21.28
C GLY A 299 -16.17 14.89 -20.07
N ASN A 300 -15.69 14.46 -18.89
CA ASN A 300 -15.78 15.24 -17.65
C ASN A 300 -14.46 15.42 -16.89
N GLU A 301 -13.36 14.82 -17.36
CA GLU A 301 -12.05 14.92 -16.74
C GLU A 301 -10.96 15.14 -17.80
N GLY A 302 -10.36 16.33 -17.78
CA GLY A 302 -9.34 16.73 -18.75
C GLY A 302 -8.04 15.92 -18.64
N SER A 303 -7.74 15.41 -17.44
CA SER A 303 -6.56 14.59 -17.17
C SER A 303 -6.87 13.08 -17.17
N TYR A 304 -7.99 12.66 -17.76
CA TYR A 304 -8.47 11.27 -17.66
C TYR A 304 -7.44 10.23 -18.13
N GLY A 305 -6.79 10.48 -19.26
CA GLY A 305 -5.77 9.57 -19.80
C GLY A 305 -4.55 9.43 -18.88
N GLU A 306 -4.14 10.51 -18.23
CA GLU A 306 -3.05 10.48 -17.26
C GLU A 306 -3.44 9.74 -15.99
N ILE A 307 -4.62 10.03 -15.42
CA ILE A 307 -5.14 9.36 -14.23
C ILE A 307 -5.22 7.85 -14.47
N LYS A 308 -5.85 7.42 -15.58
CA LYS A 308 -5.97 6.01 -15.93
C LYS A 308 -4.62 5.30 -16.06
N ARG A 309 -3.61 5.97 -16.63
CA ARG A 309 -2.26 5.42 -16.75
C ARG A 309 -1.58 5.29 -15.38
N ARG A 310 -1.68 6.31 -14.53
CA ARG A 310 -1.02 6.36 -13.22
C ARG A 310 -1.68 5.45 -12.17
N LEU A 311 -2.95 5.11 -12.35
CA LEU A 311 -3.65 4.09 -11.54
C LEU A 311 -3.04 2.69 -11.65
N HIS A 312 -2.32 2.40 -12.73
CA HIS A 312 -1.68 1.11 -12.97
C HIS A 312 -0.18 1.31 -13.23
N ARG A 313 0.51 2.00 -12.31
CA ARG A 313 1.94 2.22 -12.45
C ARG A 313 2.68 0.89 -12.52
N GLU A 314 3.53 0.72 -13.54
CA GLU A 314 4.44 -0.42 -13.58
C GLU A 314 5.49 -0.29 -12.45
N LEU A 315 5.58 -1.33 -11.61
CA LEU A 315 6.57 -1.42 -10.55
C LEU A 315 7.84 -2.11 -11.09
N GLU A 316 8.99 -1.52 -10.81
CA GLU A 316 10.29 -2.02 -11.28
C GLU A 316 10.73 -3.31 -10.55
N PHE A 317 10.04 -3.65 -9.45
CA PHE A 317 10.36 -4.75 -8.55
C PHE A 317 9.55 -6.01 -8.86
N PRO A 318 10.07 -7.21 -8.57
CA PRO A 318 9.36 -8.47 -8.75
C PRO A 318 8.21 -8.63 -7.74
N GLY A 319 7.26 -9.51 -8.09
CA GLY A 319 6.18 -9.90 -7.19
C GLY A 319 4.92 -10.40 -7.91
N PRO A 320 3.93 -10.91 -7.15
CA PRO A 320 2.70 -11.49 -7.71
C PRO A 320 1.85 -10.50 -8.52
N HIS A 321 2.06 -9.19 -8.35
CA HIS A 321 1.38 -8.14 -9.10
C HIS A 321 1.70 -8.11 -10.60
N ARG A 322 2.78 -8.75 -11.05
CA ARG A 322 3.16 -8.79 -12.49
C ARG A 322 2.27 -9.71 -13.33
N GLY A 323 1.52 -10.61 -12.70
CA GLY A 323 0.59 -11.53 -13.38
C GLY A 323 -0.88 -11.33 -13.02
N ALA A 324 -1.19 -10.28 -12.25
CA ALA A 324 -2.53 -9.99 -11.71
C ALA A 324 -3.39 -9.13 -12.64
#